data_AF-A0A356CIY8-F1
#
_entry.id   AF-A0A356CIY8-F1
#
_cell.length_a   1.000
_cell.length_b   1.000
_cell.length_c   1.000
_cell.angle_alpha   90.00
_cell.angle_beta   90.00
_cell.angle_gamma   90.00
#
_symmetry.space_group_name_H-M   'P 1'
#
loop_
_entity.id
_entity.type
_entity.pdbx_description
1 polymer ?
#
loop_
_entity_poly.entity_id
_entity_poly.type
_entity_poly.pdbx_seq_one_letter_code
_entity_poly.pdbx_strand_id
1 'polypeptide(L)'
;SALTADLPAQECQRLLDRCLSGQADAYDQEQFRAQMLTEMAGMSLDDGLVMQLHPGVFRNHNAALFERFGADKGADIPIPIKYTEALRPLLTRFGNEPEFRLILFTLDETTYARELAPLAGHYPCLRLGPPWWFNDSPQGMMRFRDQVTETAGFYNTAGFNDDTRAFLSIPARHDVARRMDCHYLSGLVAEHRMTMDEALRVAVDLSYNLAVDAYKLPLSKHRLERKEGYD
;
A
#
# COMPACT_ATOMS: atom_id res chain seq x y z
N SER A 1 9.81 -2.48 9.77
CA SER A 1 10.45 -1.27 9.24
C SER A 1 10.09 -1.12 7.76
N ALA A 2 10.19 0.09 7.20
CA ALA A 2 10.09 0.36 5.76
C ALA A 2 11.46 0.68 5.14
N LEU A 3 12.56 0.40 5.86
CA LEU A 3 13.92 0.71 5.41
C LEU A 3 14.23 0.02 4.09
N THR A 4 14.84 0.77 3.18
CA THR A 4 15.41 0.29 1.92
C THR A 4 16.90 0.63 1.87
N ALA A 5 17.66 -0.10 1.08
CA ALA A 5 19.09 0.12 0.87
C ALA A 5 19.44 0.03 -0.61
N ASP A 6 20.56 0.62 -1.01
CA ASP A 6 21.10 0.51 -2.37
C ASP A 6 22.60 0.21 -2.30
N LEU A 7 22.91 -1.00 -1.85
CA LEU A 7 24.27 -1.46 -1.63
C LEU A 7 24.95 -1.85 -2.95
N PRO A 8 26.28 -1.66 -3.08
CA PRO A 8 27.05 -2.21 -4.20
C PRO A 8 26.97 -3.74 -4.24
N ALA A 9 27.03 -4.34 -5.42
CA ALA A 9 26.89 -5.79 -5.61
C ALA A 9 27.81 -6.64 -4.72
N GLN A 10 29.06 -6.20 -4.51
CA GLN A 10 30.00 -6.89 -3.62
C GLN A 10 29.53 -6.90 -2.16
N GLU A 11 28.93 -5.80 -1.69
CA GLU A 11 28.36 -5.71 -0.35
C GLU A 11 27.08 -6.53 -0.22
N CYS A 12 26.25 -6.60 -1.28
CA CYS A 12 25.10 -7.48 -1.32
C CYS A 12 25.51 -8.95 -1.13
N GLN A 13 26.53 -9.42 -1.88
CA GLN A 13 27.01 -10.80 -1.76
C GLN A 13 27.58 -11.08 -0.37
N ARG A 14 28.40 -10.15 0.16
CA ARG A 14 28.98 -10.29 1.50
C ARG A 14 27.89 -10.37 2.59
N LEU A 15 26.84 -9.55 2.48
CA LEU A 15 25.73 -9.56 3.42
C LEU A 15 24.91 -10.86 3.32
N LEU A 16 24.63 -11.32 2.10
CA LEU A 16 23.96 -12.60 1.86
C LEU A 16 24.73 -13.77 2.48
N ASP A 17 26.04 -13.84 2.24
CA ASP A 17 26.89 -14.92 2.78
C ASP A 17 26.88 -14.93 4.32
N ARG A 18 26.91 -13.75 4.95
CA ARG A 18 26.82 -13.61 6.41
C ARG A 18 25.45 -14.03 6.97
N CYS A 19 24.37 -13.72 6.26
CA CYS A 19 23.03 -14.17 6.63
C CYS A 19 22.91 -15.69 6.51
N LEU A 20 23.41 -16.29 5.42
CA LEU A 20 23.37 -17.73 5.19
C LEU A 20 24.26 -18.52 6.17
N SER A 21 25.38 -17.93 6.63
CA SER A 21 26.25 -18.57 7.62
C SER A 21 25.69 -18.54 9.05
N GLY A 22 24.59 -17.82 9.29
CA GLY A 22 24.02 -17.63 10.63
C GLY A 22 24.81 -16.65 11.51
N GLN A 23 25.74 -15.88 10.94
CA GLN A 23 26.58 -14.92 11.67
C GLN A 23 26.08 -13.46 11.58
N ALA A 24 24.91 -13.24 10.95
CA ALA A 24 24.31 -11.92 10.82
C ALA A 24 23.70 -11.45 12.14
N ASP A 25 24.10 -10.25 12.57
CA ASP A 25 23.48 -9.58 13.72
C ASP A 25 22.15 -8.89 13.33
N ALA A 26 21.52 -8.19 14.29
CA ALA A 26 20.25 -7.50 14.03
C ALA A 26 20.35 -6.39 12.98
N TYR A 27 21.52 -5.73 12.87
CA TYR A 27 21.75 -4.70 11.87
C TYR A 27 21.89 -5.34 10.48
N ASP A 28 22.69 -6.39 10.34
CA ASP A 28 22.84 -7.15 9.10
C ASP A 28 21.49 -7.67 8.61
N GLN A 29 20.67 -8.23 9.50
CA GLN A 29 19.34 -8.74 9.13
C GLN A 29 18.39 -7.64 8.65
N GLU A 30 18.43 -6.45 9.25
CA GLU A 30 17.63 -5.30 8.80
C GLU A 30 18.14 -4.74 7.48
N GLN A 31 19.46 -4.60 7.30
CA GLN A 31 20.05 -4.21 6.02
C GLN A 31 19.74 -5.21 4.91
N PHE A 32 19.73 -6.50 5.23
CA PHE A 32 19.41 -7.54 4.25
C PHE A 32 17.97 -7.39 3.78
N ARG A 33 17.00 -7.26 4.71
CA ARG A 33 15.61 -6.97 4.34
C ARG A 33 15.48 -5.68 3.52
N ALA A 34 16.21 -4.64 3.90
CA ALA A 34 16.19 -3.35 3.22
C ALA A 34 16.74 -3.44 1.79
N GLN A 35 17.85 -4.14 1.57
CA GLN A 35 18.40 -4.38 0.24
C GLN A 35 17.47 -5.25 -0.60
N MET A 36 16.87 -6.29 -0.01
CA MET A 36 15.94 -7.17 -0.72
C MET A 36 14.72 -6.42 -1.26
N LEU A 37 14.23 -5.36 -0.59
CA LEU A 37 13.16 -4.52 -1.15
C LEU A 37 13.59 -3.84 -2.46
N THR A 38 14.84 -3.37 -2.53
CA THR A 38 15.40 -2.75 -3.74
C THR A 38 15.65 -3.79 -4.84
N GLU A 39 16.14 -4.98 -4.50
CA GLU A 39 16.28 -6.07 -5.47
C GLU A 39 14.93 -6.51 -6.05
N MET A 40 13.90 -6.63 -5.20
CA MET A 40 12.54 -6.95 -5.64
C MET A 40 11.96 -5.86 -6.55
N ALA A 41 12.27 -4.58 -6.28
CA ALA A 41 11.88 -3.48 -7.17
C ALA A 41 12.56 -3.58 -8.54
N GLY A 42 13.85 -3.94 -8.56
CA GLY A 42 14.59 -4.23 -9.79
C GLY A 42 13.99 -5.39 -10.58
N MET A 43 13.69 -6.51 -9.92
CA MET A 43 13.02 -7.66 -10.55
C MET A 43 11.61 -7.31 -11.06
N SER A 44 10.88 -6.46 -10.33
CA SER A 44 9.54 -6.00 -10.72
C SER A 44 9.55 -5.17 -12.01
N LEU A 45 10.68 -4.55 -12.37
CA LEU A 45 10.84 -3.87 -13.66
C LEU A 45 10.98 -4.87 -14.82
N ASP A 46 11.52 -6.06 -14.56
CA ASP A 46 11.70 -7.10 -15.58
C ASP A 46 10.41 -7.90 -15.81
N ASP A 47 9.70 -8.27 -14.74
CA ASP A 47 8.50 -9.12 -14.81
C ASP A 47 7.17 -8.36 -14.73
N GLY A 48 7.23 -7.06 -14.42
CA GLY A 48 6.08 -6.17 -14.36
C GLY A 48 5.22 -6.31 -13.09
N LEU A 49 5.64 -7.09 -12.09
CA LEU A 49 4.90 -7.29 -10.84
C LEU A 49 4.70 -5.96 -10.09
N VAL A 50 3.53 -5.86 -9.44
CA VAL A 50 3.22 -4.75 -8.55
C VAL A 50 3.74 -5.06 -7.15
N MET A 51 4.62 -4.21 -6.64
CA MET A 51 5.18 -4.35 -5.30
C MET A 51 4.24 -3.73 -4.27
N GLN A 52 3.98 -4.43 -3.17
CA GLN A 52 3.17 -3.94 -2.06
C GLN A 52 3.98 -3.98 -0.76
N LEU A 53 4.05 -2.86 -0.04
CA LEU A 53 4.80 -2.78 1.21
C LEU A 53 3.83 -2.61 2.39
N HIS A 54 3.85 -3.61 3.30
CA HIS A 54 3.03 -3.66 4.52
C HIS A 54 3.91 -3.71 5.79
N PRO A 55 4.45 -2.57 6.25
CA PRO A 55 5.37 -2.53 7.38
C PRO A 55 4.67 -2.03 8.66
N GLY A 56 5.43 -1.94 9.77
CA GLY A 56 4.94 -1.29 11.00
C GLY A 56 4.15 -2.21 11.96
N VAL A 57 4.42 -3.51 11.95
CA VAL A 57 3.84 -4.48 12.89
C VAL A 57 4.93 -5.07 13.78
N PHE A 58 4.76 -5.01 15.09
CA PHE A 58 5.45 -5.90 16.02
C PHE A 58 4.63 -7.19 16.16
N ARG A 59 5.06 -8.22 15.45
CA ARG A 59 4.39 -9.53 15.46
C ARG A 59 4.72 -10.34 16.71
N ASN A 60 3.78 -11.17 17.15
CA ASN A 60 3.94 -12.11 18.26
C ASN A 60 4.34 -11.44 19.60
N HIS A 61 3.76 -10.26 19.88
CA HIS A 61 4.05 -9.47 21.06
C HIS A 61 3.77 -10.20 22.39
N ASN A 62 2.82 -11.14 22.39
CA ASN A 62 2.56 -12.03 23.53
C ASN A 62 3.36 -13.34 23.40
N ALA A 63 4.56 -13.38 24.00
CA ALA A 63 5.46 -14.53 23.93
C ALA A 63 4.84 -15.84 24.45
N ALA A 64 4.14 -15.81 25.59
CA ALA A 64 3.50 -16.99 26.16
C ALA A 64 2.40 -17.57 25.24
N LEU A 65 1.66 -16.71 24.55
CA LEU A 65 0.68 -17.13 23.56
C LEU A 65 1.35 -17.72 22.32
N PHE A 66 2.44 -17.09 21.85
CA PHE A 66 3.20 -17.54 20.68
C PHE A 66 3.85 -18.91 20.90
N GLU A 67 4.48 -19.12 22.06
CA GLU A 67 5.06 -20.43 22.44
C GLU A 67 4.03 -21.55 22.41
N ARG A 68 2.78 -21.25 22.82
CA ARG A 68 1.72 -22.26 22.91
C ARG A 68 0.97 -22.48 21.60
N PHE A 69 0.74 -21.45 20.80
CA PHE A 69 -0.19 -21.49 19.66
C PHE A 69 0.40 -21.04 18.33
N GLY A 70 1.64 -20.54 18.31
CA GLY A 70 2.30 -19.99 17.13
C GLY A 70 1.78 -18.61 16.72
N ALA A 71 2.05 -18.25 15.46
CA ALA A 71 1.72 -16.95 14.87
C ALA A 71 0.22 -16.76 14.58
N ASP A 72 -0.15 -15.53 14.19
CA ASP A 72 -1.50 -15.15 13.76
C ASP A 72 -2.60 -15.40 14.81
N LYS A 73 -2.29 -15.15 16.09
CA LYS A 73 -3.25 -15.31 17.21
C LYS A 73 -3.76 -13.99 17.80
N GLY A 74 -3.72 -12.91 17.01
CA GLY A 74 -4.20 -11.59 17.43
C GLY A 74 -3.28 -10.87 18.41
N ALA A 75 -1.99 -11.25 18.46
CA ALA A 75 -0.97 -10.64 19.32
C ALA A 75 0.05 -9.81 18.52
N ASP A 76 -0.41 -9.21 17.41
CA ASP A 76 0.41 -8.39 16.52
C ASP A 76 0.01 -6.92 16.69
N ILE A 77 0.94 -6.08 17.12
CA ILE A 77 0.66 -4.71 17.56
C ILE A 77 1.31 -3.70 16.60
N PRO A 78 0.57 -2.69 16.11
CA PRO A 78 1.14 -1.59 15.34
C PRO A 78 2.27 -0.88 16.09
N ILE A 79 3.30 -0.46 15.35
CA ILE A 79 4.39 0.37 15.87
C ILE A 79 4.60 1.60 14.98
N PRO A 80 5.13 2.71 15.53
CA PRO A 80 5.45 3.89 14.74
C PRO A 80 6.40 3.57 13.58
N ILE A 81 6.25 4.29 12.47
CA ILE A 81 7.04 4.04 11.26
C ILE A 81 7.42 5.33 10.52
N LYS A 82 8.51 5.24 9.76
CA LYS A 82 9.03 6.26 8.85
C LYS A 82 9.13 5.70 7.44
N TYR A 83 8.72 6.48 6.46
CA TYR A 83 8.80 6.24 5.02
C TYR A 83 9.77 7.20 4.33
N THR A 84 9.76 8.49 4.66
CA THR A 84 10.54 9.53 3.93
C THR A 84 12.04 9.23 3.91
N GLU A 85 12.63 8.93 5.07
CA GLU A 85 14.05 8.53 5.15
C GLU A 85 14.25 7.09 4.66
N ALA A 86 13.30 6.22 5.00
CA ALA A 86 13.41 4.77 4.85
C ALA A 86 13.37 4.33 3.38
N LEU A 87 12.51 4.94 2.57
CA LEU A 87 12.33 4.63 1.14
C LEU A 87 13.31 5.38 0.23
N ARG A 88 14.07 6.34 0.76
CA ARG A 88 14.92 7.22 -0.05
C ARG A 88 15.91 6.47 -0.95
N PRO A 89 16.64 5.42 -0.50
CA PRO A 89 17.54 4.67 -1.39
C PRO A 89 16.81 4.06 -2.59
N LEU A 90 15.72 3.32 -2.36
CA LEU A 90 14.92 2.72 -3.42
C LEU A 90 14.34 3.77 -4.36
N LEU A 91 13.77 4.86 -3.82
CA LEU A 91 13.20 5.95 -4.63
C LEU A 91 14.26 6.77 -5.38
N THR A 92 15.49 6.84 -4.87
CA THR A 92 16.61 7.45 -5.60
C THR A 92 16.95 6.62 -6.84
N ARG A 93 16.89 5.29 -6.73
CA ARG A 93 17.23 4.38 -7.83
C ARG A 93 16.09 4.17 -8.83
N PHE A 94 14.85 3.97 -8.35
CA PHE A 94 13.72 3.55 -9.19
C PHE A 94 12.49 4.48 -9.09
N GLY A 95 12.54 5.56 -8.30
CA GLY A 95 11.34 6.36 -8.01
C GLY A 95 10.72 7.06 -9.22
N ASN A 96 11.49 7.27 -10.29
CA ASN A 96 11.03 7.88 -11.54
C ASN A 96 10.81 6.86 -12.67
N GLU A 97 10.97 5.57 -12.40
CA GLU A 97 10.74 4.53 -13.41
C GLU A 97 9.22 4.35 -13.63
N PRO A 98 8.71 4.58 -14.85
CA PRO A 98 7.26 4.60 -15.10
C PRO A 98 6.61 3.21 -15.00
N GLU A 99 7.38 2.15 -15.25
CA GLU A 99 6.90 0.76 -15.22
C GLU A 99 6.91 0.16 -13.81
N PHE A 100 7.69 0.75 -12.91
CA PHE A 100 7.74 0.34 -11.51
C PHE A 100 6.50 0.84 -10.77
N ARG A 101 5.85 -0.07 -10.03
CA ARG A 101 4.67 0.25 -9.23
C ARG A 101 4.81 -0.27 -7.81
N LEU A 102 4.79 0.65 -6.85
CA LEU A 102 4.89 0.37 -5.43
C LEU A 102 3.66 0.94 -4.69
N ILE A 103 2.89 0.05 -4.07
CA ILE A 103 1.73 0.40 -3.25
C ILE A 103 2.13 0.38 -1.78
N LEU A 104 1.99 1.53 -1.12
CA LEU A 104 2.35 1.71 0.29
C LEU A 104 1.12 1.57 1.20
N PHE A 105 1.26 0.76 2.26
CA PHE A 105 0.27 0.59 3.32
C PHE A 105 0.88 1.00 4.66
N THR A 106 0.04 1.33 5.66
CA THR A 106 0.51 1.69 7.00
C THR A 106 -0.48 1.29 8.08
N LEU A 107 0.03 1.07 9.30
CA LEU A 107 -0.75 0.99 10.53
C LEU A 107 -0.60 2.22 11.41
N ASP A 108 0.29 3.15 11.04
CA ASP A 108 0.52 4.41 11.73
C ASP A 108 -0.17 5.55 10.96
N GLU A 109 -1.40 5.88 11.37
CA GLU A 109 -2.21 6.92 10.71
C GLU A 109 -1.54 8.30 10.74
N THR A 110 -0.59 8.55 11.65
CA THR A 110 0.14 9.84 11.70
C THR A 110 1.04 10.06 10.48
N THR A 111 1.28 9.01 9.70
CA THR A 111 2.05 9.07 8.45
C THR A 111 1.23 9.49 7.24
N TYR A 112 -0.11 9.47 7.30
CA TYR A 112 -0.97 9.78 6.15
C TYR A 112 -0.66 11.14 5.52
N ALA A 113 -0.92 12.23 6.25
CA ALA A 113 -0.66 13.58 5.77
C ALA A 113 0.83 13.96 5.80
N ARG A 114 1.59 13.39 6.75
CA ARG A 114 2.97 13.78 7.03
C ARG A 114 3.98 13.23 6.02
N GLU A 115 3.77 12.00 5.54
CA GLU A 115 4.76 11.31 4.71
C GLU A 115 4.14 10.64 3.47
N LEU A 116 3.10 9.82 3.66
CA LEU A 116 2.54 9.00 2.59
C LEU A 116 1.91 9.82 1.46
N ALA A 117 1.03 10.77 1.79
CA ALA A 117 0.37 11.58 0.78
C ALA A 117 1.34 12.50 0.01
N PRO A 118 2.30 13.20 0.66
CA PRO A 118 3.36 13.91 -0.06
C PRO A 118 4.23 13.03 -0.97
N LEU A 119 4.63 11.84 -0.50
CA LEU A 119 5.44 10.92 -1.31
C LEU A 119 4.68 10.43 -2.54
N ALA A 120 3.44 9.96 -2.36
CA ALA A 120 2.61 9.46 -3.45
C ALA A 120 2.08 10.56 -4.38
N GLY A 121 1.94 11.79 -3.87
CA GLY A 121 1.61 12.96 -4.69
C GLY A 121 2.77 13.44 -5.57
N HIS A 122 3.98 12.93 -5.35
CA HIS A 122 5.19 13.35 -6.08
C HIS A 122 5.78 12.25 -6.97
N TYR A 123 6.05 11.06 -6.41
CA TYR A 123 6.74 10.00 -7.12
C TYR A 123 5.79 9.22 -8.05
N PRO A 124 6.09 9.10 -9.36
CA PRO A 124 5.19 8.46 -10.31
C PRO A 124 4.93 6.97 -10.02
N CYS A 125 5.91 6.28 -9.45
CA CYS A 125 5.82 4.86 -9.12
C CYS A 125 4.94 4.54 -7.90
N LEU A 126 4.62 5.55 -7.07
CA LEU A 126 3.96 5.33 -5.79
C LEU A 126 2.43 5.40 -5.89
N ARG A 127 1.77 4.49 -5.18
CA ARG A 127 0.34 4.54 -4.88
C ARG A 127 0.11 4.25 -3.40
N LEU A 128 -1.02 4.72 -2.88
CA LEU A 128 -1.44 4.44 -1.50
C LEU A 128 -2.50 3.35 -1.47
N GLY A 129 -2.23 2.30 -0.70
CA GLY A 129 -3.21 1.30 -0.35
C GLY A 129 -4.31 1.87 0.56
N PRO A 130 -5.48 1.20 0.65
CA PRO A 130 -6.52 1.57 1.60
C PRO A 130 -6.03 1.46 3.06
N PRO A 131 -6.80 2.02 4.02
CA PRO A 131 -6.60 1.74 5.44
C PRO A 131 -6.51 0.24 5.71
N TRP A 132 -5.48 -0.17 6.44
CA TRP A 132 -5.14 -1.57 6.62
C TRP A 132 -5.42 -2.08 8.03
N TRP A 133 -5.86 -3.34 8.13
CA TRP A 133 -6.02 -4.09 9.37
C TRP A 133 -6.94 -3.39 10.38
N PHE A 134 -6.41 -2.83 11.47
CA PHE A 134 -7.19 -2.11 12.48
C PHE A 134 -7.84 -0.84 11.93
N ASN A 135 -7.28 -0.29 10.85
CA ASN A 135 -7.76 0.92 10.20
C ASN A 135 -8.79 0.60 9.10
N ASP A 136 -8.96 -0.66 8.68
CA ASP A 136 -10.04 -1.12 7.80
C ASP A 136 -11.39 -1.12 8.57
N SER A 137 -11.89 0.08 8.80
CA SER A 137 -13.12 0.36 9.56
C SER A 137 -13.74 1.66 9.08
N PRO A 138 -15.04 1.89 9.32
CA PRO A 138 -15.71 3.14 8.92
C PRO A 138 -14.92 4.41 9.29
N GLN A 139 -14.41 4.48 10.53
CA GLN A 139 -13.70 5.65 11.01
C GLN A 139 -12.26 5.75 10.47
N GLY A 140 -11.57 4.63 10.27
CA GLY A 140 -10.25 4.63 9.65
C GLY A 140 -10.31 5.02 8.16
N MET A 141 -11.34 4.58 7.44
CA MET A 141 -11.62 5.01 6.06
C MET A 141 -11.85 6.52 5.96
N MET A 142 -12.65 7.09 6.85
CA MET A 142 -12.84 8.55 6.88
C MET A 142 -11.54 9.28 7.17
N ARG A 143 -10.80 8.88 8.21
CA ARG A 143 -9.51 9.52 8.54
C ARG A 143 -8.48 9.43 7.43
N PHE A 144 -8.45 8.34 6.67
CA PHE A 144 -7.60 8.21 5.49
C PHE A 144 -8.02 9.20 4.39
N ARG A 145 -9.31 9.25 4.05
CA ARG A 145 -9.79 10.19 3.03
C ARG A 145 -9.54 11.64 3.43
N ASP A 146 -9.76 12.00 4.69
CA ASP A 146 -9.51 13.35 5.21
C ASP A 146 -8.02 13.73 5.13
N GLN A 147 -7.11 12.82 5.49
CA GLN A 147 -5.68 13.15 5.61
C GLN A 147 -4.86 12.93 4.34
N VAL A 148 -5.36 12.15 3.38
CA VAL A 148 -4.61 11.78 2.17
C VAL A 148 -5.03 12.59 0.95
N THR A 149 -6.33 12.86 0.80
CA THR A 149 -6.90 13.34 -0.47
C THR A 149 -6.36 14.70 -0.90
N GLU A 150 -6.09 15.61 0.04
CA GLU A 150 -5.65 16.98 -0.32
C GLU A 150 -4.29 17.03 -1.02
N THR A 151 -3.37 16.12 -0.68
CA THR A 151 -2.02 16.09 -1.26
C THR A 151 -1.86 15.02 -2.32
N ALA A 152 -2.37 13.81 -2.09
CA ALA A 152 -2.24 12.71 -3.05
C ALA A 152 -3.33 12.73 -4.12
N GLY A 153 -4.49 13.33 -3.84
CA GLY A 153 -5.69 13.15 -4.65
C GLY A 153 -6.23 11.71 -4.62
N PHE A 154 -7.32 11.46 -5.35
CA PHE A 154 -7.91 10.12 -5.44
C PHE A 154 -7.09 9.17 -6.31
N TYR A 155 -6.49 9.67 -7.39
CA TYR A 155 -5.86 8.86 -8.44
C TYR A 155 -4.46 8.36 -8.10
N ASN A 156 -3.87 8.82 -6.98
CA ASN A 156 -2.69 8.20 -6.39
C ASN A 156 -3.05 7.15 -5.30
N THR A 157 -4.32 6.76 -5.19
CA THR A 157 -4.77 5.65 -4.32
C THR A 157 -5.11 4.41 -5.13
N ALA A 158 -5.06 3.23 -4.49
CA ALA A 158 -5.20 1.92 -5.16
C ALA A 158 -6.62 1.32 -5.07
N GLY A 159 -7.63 2.08 -4.66
CA GLY A 159 -8.97 1.56 -4.38
C GLY A 159 -9.03 0.81 -3.04
N PHE A 160 -9.75 -0.33 -2.99
CA PHE A 160 -9.96 -1.12 -1.78
C PHE A 160 -9.66 -2.61 -1.98
N ASN A 161 -9.10 -3.25 -0.93
CA ASN A 161 -8.93 -4.70 -0.79
C ASN A 161 -9.37 -5.12 0.62
N ASP A 162 -9.91 -6.34 0.75
CA ASP A 162 -10.52 -6.83 1.99
C ASP A 162 -9.53 -7.42 3.02
N ASP A 163 -8.35 -7.86 2.57
CA ASP A 163 -7.27 -8.49 3.38
C ASP A 163 -7.80 -9.51 4.40
N THR A 164 -8.72 -10.39 3.97
CA THR A 164 -9.37 -11.33 4.89
C THR A 164 -9.18 -12.79 4.50
N ARG A 165 -9.04 -13.65 5.51
CA ARG A 165 -9.19 -15.11 5.35
C ARG A 165 -10.66 -15.55 5.40
N ALA A 166 -11.57 -14.67 5.82
CA ALA A 166 -12.99 -14.99 6.00
C ALA A 166 -13.79 -14.71 4.73
N PHE A 167 -13.88 -15.70 3.84
CA PHE A 167 -14.52 -15.57 2.51
C PHE A 167 -15.91 -14.91 2.54
N LEU A 168 -16.76 -15.26 3.50
CA LEU A 168 -18.12 -14.69 3.63
C LEU A 168 -18.13 -13.20 4.02
N SER A 169 -17.01 -12.65 4.51
CA SER A 169 -16.89 -11.23 4.83
C SER A 169 -16.54 -10.35 3.64
N ILE A 170 -16.05 -10.93 2.53
CA ILE A 170 -15.65 -10.18 1.32
C ILE A 170 -16.76 -9.23 0.84
N PRO A 171 -18.01 -9.66 0.56
CA PRO A 171 -19.04 -8.74 0.08
C PRO A 171 -19.39 -7.66 1.11
N ALA A 172 -19.38 -8.00 2.40
CA ALA A 172 -19.68 -7.04 3.46
C ALA A 172 -18.61 -5.95 3.59
N ARG A 173 -17.31 -6.33 3.52
CA ARG A 173 -16.20 -5.37 3.56
C ARG A 173 -16.21 -4.42 2.36
N HIS A 174 -16.43 -4.96 1.16
CA HIS A 174 -16.56 -4.12 -0.03
C HIS A 174 -17.79 -3.19 0.03
N ASP A 175 -18.92 -3.62 0.61
CA ASP A 175 -20.08 -2.75 0.80
C ASP A 175 -19.79 -1.59 1.77
N VAL A 176 -19.09 -1.87 2.88
CA VAL A 176 -18.62 -0.82 3.82
C VAL A 176 -17.71 0.17 3.10
N ALA A 177 -16.70 -0.30 2.37
CA ALA A 177 -15.78 0.58 1.64
C ALA A 177 -16.53 1.50 0.66
N ARG A 178 -17.45 0.95 -0.14
CA ARG A 178 -18.28 1.72 -1.09
C ARG A 178 -19.14 2.77 -0.40
N ARG A 179 -19.76 2.41 0.72
CA ARG A 179 -20.58 3.36 1.50
C ARG A 179 -19.75 4.49 2.08
N MET A 180 -18.54 4.20 2.54
CA MET A 180 -17.65 5.20 3.13
C MET A 180 -17.05 6.14 2.09
N ASP A 181 -16.67 5.62 0.92
CA ASP A 181 -16.28 6.47 -0.21
C ASP A 181 -17.44 7.37 -0.65
N CYS A 182 -18.66 6.82 -0.81
CA CYS A 182 -19.84 7.63 -1.14
C CYS A 182 -20.15 8.68 -0.06
N HIS A 183 -19.99 8.34 1.22
CA HIS A 183 -20.21 9.28 2.32
C HIS A 183 -19.22 10.45 2.25
N TYR A 184 -17.93 10.16 2.10
CA TYR A 184 -16.90 11.19 1.96
C TYR A 184 -17.16 12.10 0.74
N LEU A 185 -17.42 11.50 -0.43
CA LEU A 185 -17.72 12.25 -1.66
C LEU A 185 -18.99 13.10 -1.51
N SER A 186 -20.04 12.57 -0.86
CA SER A 186 -21.26 13.34 -0.61
C SER A 186 -21.02 14.58 0.26
N GLY A 187 -20.10 14.50 1.22
CA GLY A 187 -19.67 15.64 2.02
C GLY A 187 -19.00 16.72 1.15
N LEU A 188 -18.06 16.32 0.28
CA LEU A 188 -17.41 17.25 -0.65
C LEU A 188 -18.41 17.95 -1.57
N VAL A 189 -19.43 17.23 -2.06
CA VAL A 189 -20.49 17.80 -2.91
C VAL A 189 -21.37 18.76 -2.12
N ALA A 190 -21.81 18.37 -0.92
CA ALA A 190 -22.66 19.20 -0.06
C ALA A 190 -21.97 20.51 0.37
N GLU A 191 -20.65 20.47 0.53
CA GLU A 191 -19.81 21.63 0.86
C GLU A 191 -19.33 22.41 -0.39
N HIS A 192 -19.77 22.01 -1.59
CA HIS A 192 -19.39 22.63 -2.86
C HIS A 192 -17.87 22.59 -3.16
N ARG A 193 -17.15 21.61 -2.61
CA ARG A 193 -15.73 21.33 -2.90
C ARG A 193 -15.52 20.45 -4.13
N MET A 194 -16.57 19.80 -4.61
CA MET A 194 -16.58 18.94 -5.79
C MET A 194 -17.98 18.98 -6.44
N THR A 195 -18.07 18.85 -7.76
CA THR A 195 -19.37 18.73 -8.44
C THR A 195 -19.95 17.31 -8.31
N MET A 196 -21.27 17.17 -8.47
CA MET A 196 -21.92 15.84 -8.43
C MET A 196 -21.39 14.92 -9.54
N ASP A 197 -21.17 15.44 -10.75
CA ASP A 197 -20.68 14.65 -11.88
C ASP A 197 -19.26 14.10 -11.63
N GLU A 198 -18.39 14.91 -11.02
CA GLU A 198 -17.06 14.47 -10.58
C GLU A 198 -17.16 13.38 -9.51
N ALA A 199 -18.01 13.57 -8.50
CA ALA A 199 -18.20 12.61 -7.43
C ALA A 199 -18.70 11.25 -7.95
N LEU A 200 -19.66 11.24 -8.87
CA LEU A 200 -20.18 10.01 -9.49
C LEU A 200 -19.10 9.28 -10.28
N ARG A 201 -18.24 10.01 -11.02
CA ARG A 201 -17.10 9.42 -11.72
C ARG A 201 -16.08 8.83 -10.75
N VAL A 202 -15.67 9.60 -9.74
CA VAL A 202 -14.69 9.17 -8.73
C VAL A 202 -15.20 7.96 -7.94
N ALA A 203 -16.49 7.87 -7.63
CA ALA A 203 -17.07 6.71 -6.95
C ALA A 203 -16.87 5.39 -7.73
N VAL A 204 -17.05 5.43 -9.05
CA VAL A 204 -16.80 4.28 -9.94
C VAL A 204 -15.30 3.97 -10.01
N ASP A 205 -14.47 5.01 -10.08
CA ASP A 205 -13.02 4.86 -10.15
C ASP A 205 -12.46 4.20 -8.88
N LEU A 206 -12.82 4.72 -7.71
CA LEU A 206 -12.44 4.17 -6.40
C LEU A 206 -12.89 2.71 -6.23
N SER A 207 -14.10 2.38 -6.71
CA SER A 207 -14.70 1.06 -6.51
C SER A 207 -14.19 -0.01 -7.48
N TYR A 208 -13.57 0.38 -8.60
CA TYR A 208 -13.20 -0.56 -9.65
C TYR A 208 -11.97 -0.12 -10.46
N ASN A 209 -12.02 1.03 -11.15
CA ASN A 209 -11.02 1.37 -12.16
C ASN A 209 -9.62 1.56 -11.55
N LEU A 210 -9.52 2.17 -10.37
CA LEU A 210 -8.23 2.39 -9.70
C LEU A 210 -7.61 1.09 -9.22
N ALA A 211 -8.39 0.12 -8.74
CA ALA A 211 -7.86 -1.19 -8.40
C ALA A 211 -7.36 -1.93 -9.65
N VAL A 212 -8.12 -1.88 -10.74
CA VAL A 212 -7.68 -2.48 -12.02
C VAL A 212 -6.37 -1.86 -12.51
N ASP A 213 -6.25 -0.53 -12.47
CA ASP A 213 -5.01 0.16 -12.82
C ASP A 213 -3.88 -0.19 -11.85
N ALA A 214 -4.06 0.08 -10.56
CA ALA A 214 -3.03 -0.08 -9.52
C ALA A 214 -2.43 -1.49 -9.49
N TYR A 215 -3.24 -2.52 -9.72
CA TYR A 215 -2.81 -3.92 -9.69
C TYR A 215 -2.53 -4.52 -11.08
N LYS A 216 -2.51 -3.69 -12.14
CA LYS A 216 -2.30 -4.11 -13.55
C LYS A 216 -3.20 -5.30 -13.93
N LEU A 217 -4.46 -5.31 -13.46
CA LEU A 217 -5.36 -6.43 -13.69
C LEU A 217 -5.82 -6.45 -15.15
N PRO A 218 -5.89 -7.63 -15.78
CA PRO A 218 -6.41 -7.73 -17.14
C PRO A 218 -7.87 -7.28 -17.16
N LEU A 219 -8.21 -6.36 -18.07
CA LEU A 219 -9.59 -5.97 -18.30
C LEU A 219 -10.38 -7.20 -18.78
N SER A 220 -11.50 -7.49 -18.13
CA SER A 220 -12.39 -8.57 -18.56
C SER A 220 -12.88 -8.33 -20.01
N LYS A 221 -12.98 -9.41 -20.81
CA LYS A 221 -13.45 -9.36 -22.22
C LYS A 221 -14.74 -8.57 -22.41
N HIS A 222 -15.67 -8.64 -21.46
CA HIS A 222 -16.95 -7.92 -21.48
C HIS A 222 -16.85 -6.38 -21.50
N ARG A 223 -15.68 -5.80 -21.21
CA ARG A 223 -15.47 -4.34 -21.25
C ARG A 223 -14.81 -3.85 -22.55
N LEU A 224 -14.08 -4.71 -23.25
CA LEU A 224 -13.57 -4.40 -24.59
C LEU A 224 -14.75 -4.19 -25.55
N GLU A 225 -15.76 -5.06 -25.47
CA GLU A 225 -16.99 -4.98 -26.28
C GLU A 225 -17.84 -3.73 -26.00
N ARG A 226 -17.79 -3.15 -24.79
CA ARG A 226 -18.51 -1.90 -24.48
C ARG A 226 -17.77 -0.64 -24.93
N LYS A 227 -16.44 -0.70 -25.08
CA LYS A 227 -15.67 0.43 -25.64
C LYS A 227 -15.91 0.57 -27.15
N GLU A 228 -16.17 -0.53 -27.86
CA GLU A 228 -16.47 -0.52 -29.30
C GLU A 228 -17.93 -0.13 -29.64
N GLY A 229 -18.82 -0.03 -28.63
CA GLY A 229 -20.24 0.29 -28.82
C GLY A 229 -20.61 1.76 -28.60
N TYR A 230 -19.63 2.65 -28.47
CA TYR A 230 -19.81 4.09 -28.23
C TYR A 230 -18.95 4.95 -29.19
N ASP A 231 -18.79 4.48 -30.43
CA ASP A 231 -18.45 5.33 -31.59
C ASP A 231 -19.72 5.61 -32.41
#